data_AF-A0A8J3BRW8-F1
#
_entry.id   AF-A0A8J3BRW8-F1
#
_cell.length_a   1.000
_cell.length_b   1.000
_cell.length_c   1.000
_cell.angle_alpha   90.00
_cell.angle_beta   90.00
_cell.angle_gamma   90.00
#
_symmetry.space_group_name_H-M   'P 1'
#
loop_
_entity.id
_entity.type
_entity.pdbx_description
1 polymer ?
#
loop_
_entity_poly.entity_id
_entity_poly.type
_entity_poly.pdbx_seq_one_letter_code
_entity_poly.pdbx_strand_id
1 'polypeptide(L)'
;MGRVVGHYAPRALAGLVGALLILALVPGLALPWQLWVAVLGIALGLGLAILAHHRHLCLRCVGALPLNAAAAAERYARRFRAAHLFERRPVALGYLAAVALCSLLYADPVGRYFWVGAQLSLVYLMFAYVTHQRLQPWCPRCRHGGQEHAAPATPTPILTTT
;
A
#
# COMPACT_ATOMS: atom_id res chain seq x y z
N MET A 1 -19.30 7.74 -4.36
CA MET A 1 -18.32 7.10 -5.29
C MET A 1 -17.00 6.66 -4.63
N GLY A 2 -16.51 7.30 -3.56
CA GLY A 2 -15.18 6.99 -2.98
C GLY A 2 -14.93 5.58 -2.43
N ARG A 3 -15.97 4.81 -2.07
CA ARG A 3 -15.81 3.46 -1.47
C ARG A 3 -15.39 2.38 -2.47
N VAL A 4 -15.83 2.48 -3.72
CA VAL A 4 -15.49 1.49 -4.77
C VAL A 4 -14.08 1.75 -5.30
N VAL A 5 -13.76 3.03 -5.55
CA VAL A 5 -12.45 3.45 -6.06
C VAL A 5 -11.32 3.01 -5.13
N GLY A 6 -11.45 3.20 -3.81
CA GLY A 6 -10.41 2.82 -2.85
C GLY A 6 -10.08 1.32 -2.82
N HIS A 7 -11.05 0.44 -3.09
CA HIS A 7 -10.80 -1.01 -3.14
C HIS A 7 -9.92 -1.42 -4.33
N TYR A 8 -10.15 -0.80 -5.49
CA TYR A 8 -9.43 -1.08 -6.73
C TYR A 8 -8.16 -0.22 -6.89
N ALA A 9 -8.04 0.87 -6.14
CA ALA A 9 -6.95 1.82 -6.29
C ALA A 9 -5.54 1.19 -6.19
N PRO A 10 -5.23 0.26 -5.26
CA PRO A 10 -3.91 -0.40 -5.26
C PRO A 10 -3.63 -1.21 -6.53
N ARG A 11 -4.66 -1.87 -7.09
CA ARG A 11 -4.52 -2.66 -8.33
C ARG A 11 -4.41 -1.74 -9.55
N ALA A 12 -5.21 -0.68 -9.59
CA ALA A 12 -5.14 0.33 -10.64
C ALA A 12 -3.77 1.04 -10.66
N LEU A 13 -3.25 1.40 -9.48
CA LEU A 13 -1.93 2.01 -9.35
C LEU A 13 -0.81 1.06 -9.78
N ALA A 14 -0.89 -0.21 -9.36
CA ALA A 14 0.06 -1.23 -9.82
C ALA A 14 0.00 -1.46 -11.33
N GLY A 15 -1.20 -1.48 -11.93
CA GLY A 15 -1.37 -1.60 -13.38
C GLY A 15 -0.82 -0.39 -14.13
N LEU A 16 -1.07 0.82 -13.63
CA LEU A 16 -0.52 2.07 -14.18
C LEU A 16 1.02 2.05 -14.14
N VAL A 17 1.60 1.72 -12.99
CA VAL A 17 3.06 1.61 -12.86
C VAL A 17 3.59 0.51 -13.79
N GLY A 18 2.95 -0.66 -13.84
CA GLY A 18 3.34 -1.74 -14.75
C GLY A 18 3.35 -1.30 -16.23
N ALA A 19 2.32 -0.60 -16.68
CA ALA A 19 2.25 -0.05 -18.03
C ALA A 19 3.40 0.94 -18.30
N LEU A 20 3.71 1.83 -17.35
CA LEU A 20 4.84 2.76 -17.47
C LEU A 20 6.17 2.04 -17.54
N LEU A 21 6.36 0.98 -16.76
CA LEU A 21 7.60 0.20 -16.79
C LEU A 21 7.80 -0.50 -18.14
N ILE A 22 6.72 -1.04 -18.71
CA ILE A 22 6.76 -1.63 -20.06
C ILE A 22 7.11 -0.55 -21.09
N LEU A 23 6.40 0.59 -21.07
CA LEU A 23 6.67 1.70 -22.00
C LEU A 23 8.10 2.25 -21.86
N ALA A 24 8.62 2.37 -20.64
CA ALA A 24 9.98 2.82 -20.38
C ALA A 24 11.04 1.90 -20.99
N LEU A 25 10.76 0.60 -21.09
CA LEU A 25 11.68 -0.37 -21.69
C LEU A 25 11.62 -0.42 -23.23
N VAL A 26 10.64 0.25 -23.86
CA VAL A 26 10.58 0.34 -25.33
C VAL A 26 11.65 1.32 -25.84
N PRO A 27 12.65 0.87 -26.62
CA PRO A 27 13.69 1.75 -27.14
C PRO A 27 13.09 2.74 -28.17
N GLY A 28 13.55 3.99 -28.14
CA GLY A 28 13.13 5.04 -29.07
C GLY A 28 11.75 5.65 -28.80
N LEU A 29 11.00 5.17 -27.79
CA LEU A 29 9.72 5.73 -27.42
C LEU A 29 9.91 6.99 -26.55
N ALA A 30 9.71 8.16 -27.14
CA ALA A 30 9.66 9.42 -26.41
C ALA A 30 8.21 9.75 -26.02
N LEU A 31 7.92 9.77 -24.73
CA LEU A 31 6.60 10.17 -24.23
C LEU A 31 6.56 11.69 -24.03
N PRO A 32 5.46 12.36 -24.45
CA PRO A 32 5.29 13.78 -24.22
C PRO A 32 5.22 14.08 -22.71
N TRP A 33 5.76 15.21 -22.26
CA TRP A 33 5.79 15.58 -20.84
C TRP A 33 4.39 15.69 -20.23
N GLN A 34 3.36 16.02 -21.03
CA GLN A 34 1.96 16.06 -20.63
C GLN A 34 1.47 14.69 -20.15
N LEU A 35 1.93 13.60 -20.79
CA LEU A 35 1.58 12.25 -20.38
C LEU A 35 2.22 11.92 -19.02
N TRP A 36 3.48 12.33 -18.81
CA TRP A 36 4.15 12.18 -17.50
C TRP A 36 3.40 12.91 -16.39
N VAL A 37 2.96 14.14 -16.64
CA VAL A 37 2.17 14.93 -15.69
C VAL A 37 0.80 14.29 -15.42
N ALA A 38 0.11 13.84 -16.47
CA ALA A 38 -1.19 13.16 -16.32
C ALA A 38 -1.05 11.88 -15.49
N VAL A 39 -0.04 11.07 -15.80
CA VAL A 39 0.28 9.84 -15.06
C VAL A 39 0.59 10.14 -13.60
N LEU A 40 1.43 11.14 -13.32
CA LEU A 40 1.74 11.55 -11.95
C LEU A 40 0.48 11.99 -11.22
N GLY A 41 -0.38 12.78 -11.87
CA GLY A 41 -1.67 13.21 -11.33
C GLY A 41 -2.60 12.03 -10.99
N ILE A 42 -2.71 11.05 -11.90
CA ILE A 42 -3.50 9.82 -11.66
C ILE A 42 -2.89 9.02 -10.50
N ALA A 43 -1.57 8.85 -10.46
CA ALA A 43 -0.89 8.11 -9.40
C ALA A 43 -1.10 8.77 -8.03
N LEU A 44 -0.98 10.10 -7.94
CA LEU A 44 -1.27 10.87 -6.74
C LEU A 44 -2.74 10.76 -6.33
N GLY A 45 -3.67 10.89 -7.28
CA GLY A 45 -5.10 10.72 -7.01
C GLY A 45 -5.44 9.33 -6.47
N LEU A 46 -4.86 8.28 -7.05
CA LEU A 46 -5.01 6.90 -6.57
C LEU A 46 -4.37 6.72 -5.18
N GLY A 47 -3.18 7.28 -4.95
CA GLY A 47 -2.52 7.25 -3.65
C GLY A 47 -3.35 7.93 -2.54
N LEU A 48 -3.89 9.11 -2.82
CA LEU A 48 -4.80 9.82 -1.92
C LEU A 48 -6.09 9.02 -1.69
N ALA A 49 -6.65 8.39 -2.73
CA ALA A 49 -7.81 7.53 -2.59
C ALA A 49 -7.53 6.31 -1.69
N ILE A 50 -6.33 5.71 -1.79
CA ILE A 50 -5.87 4.64 -0.91
C ILE A 50 -5.82 5.15 0.54
N LEU A 51 -5.17 6.29 0.79
CA LEU A 51 -5.07 6.90 2.13
C LEU A 51 -6.44 7.26 2.73
N ALA A 52 -7.33 7.85 1.94
CA ALA A 52 -8.69 8.19 2.39
C ALA A 52 -9.52 6.93 2.69
N HIS A 53 -9.33 5.87 1.90
CA HIS A 53 -10.01 4.59 2.09
C HIS A 53 -9.52 3.84 3.34
N HIS A 54 -8.24 4.00 3.70
CA HIS A 54 -7.66 3.34 4.87
C HIS A 54 -8.33 3.71 6.21
N ARG A 55 -9.00 4.86 6.29
CA ARG A 55 -9.75 5.27 7.51
C ARG A 55 -11.12 4.60 7.64
N HIS A 56 -11.61 3.90 6.63
CA HIS A 56 -12.96 3.31 6.64
C HIS A 56 -12.93 1.86 6.16
N LEU A 57 -13.16 0.92 7.08
CA LEU A 57 -13.37 -0.49 6.75
C LEU A 57 -14.55 -0.63 5.79
N CYS A 58 -14.25 -1.00 4.53
CA CYS A 58 -15.27 -1.21 3.51
C CYS A 58 -15.80 -2.66 3.60
N LEU A 59 -17.13 -2.86 3.50
CA LEU A 59 -17.72 -4.21 3.54
C LEU A 59 -17.12 -5.15 2.49
N ARG A 60 -16.77 -4.63 1.31
CA ARG A 60 -16.13 -5.39 0.24
C ARG A 60 -14.69 -5.82 0.58
N CYS A 61 -14.02 -5.04 1.43
CA CYS A 61 -12.68 -5.31 1.92
C CYS A 61 -12.75 -6.45 2.95
N VAL A 62 -13.71 -6.35 3.87
CA VAL A 62 -14.00 -7.39 4.88
C VAL A 62 -14.42 -8.69 4.21
N GLY A 63 -15.36 -8.64 3.25
CA GLY A 63 -15.81 -9.81 2.50
C GLY A 63 -14.75 -10.43 1.58
N ALA A 64 -13.64 -9.73 1.32
CA ALA A 64 -12.50 -10.27 0.59
C ALA A 64 -11.42 -10.89 1.50
N LEU A 65 -11.61 -10.89 2.83
CA LEU A 65 -10.71 -11.61 3.71
C LEU A 65 -10.88 -13.13 3.50
N PRO A 66 -9.77 -13.89 3.52
CA PRO A 66 -9.84 -15.34 3.46
C PRO A 66 -10.49 -15.87 4.74
N LEU A 67 -11.31 -16.91 4.59
CA LEU A 67 -11.98 -17.61 5.71
C LEU A 67 -10.97 -18.06 6.79
N ASN A 68 -9.77 -18.48 6.36
CA ASN A 68 -8.65 -18.76 7.25
C ASN A 68 -7.62 -17.62 7.20
N ALA A 69 -7.96 -16.49 7.85
CA ALA A 69 -7.12 -15.30 7.91
C ALA A 69 -5.79 -15.53 8.64
N ALA A 70 -5.77 -16.43 9.64
CA ALA A 70 -4.56 -16.80 10.36
C ALA A 70 -3.53 -17.50 9.44
N ALA A 71 -3.95 -18.53 8.70
CA ALA A 71 -3.06 -19.20 7.74
C ALA A 71 -2.62 -18.26 6.60
N ALA A 72 -3.49 -17.32 6.19
CA ALA A 72 -3.09 -16.30 5.23
C ALA A 72 -2.04 -15.33 5.78
N ALA A 73 -2.16 -14.94 7.05
CA ALA A 73 -1.19 -14.08 7.72
C ALA A 73 0.21 -14.74 7.78
N GLU A 74 0.28 -16.04 8.08
CA GLU A 74 1.53 -16.80 8.06
C GLU A 74 2.19 -16.79 6.67
N ARG A 75 1.42 -17.04 5.60
CA ARG A 75 1.93 -16.97 4.22
C ARG A 75 2.51 -15.61 3.86
N TYR A 76 1.95 -14.53 4.39
CA TYR A 76 2.39 -13.16 4.12
C TYR A 76 3.37 -12.59 5.15
N ALA A 77 3.94 -13.41 6.04
CA ALA A 77 4.88 -12.96 7.07
C ALA A 77 6.07 -12.14 6.54
N ARG A 78 6.58 -12.45 5.34
CA ARG A 78 7.65 -11.65 4.68
C ARG A 78 7.20 -10.23 4.35
N ARG A 79 5.96 -10.06 3.88
CA ARG A 79 5.38 -8.74 3.59
C ARG A 79 5.20 -7.92 4.85
N PHE A 80 4.77 -8.55 5.95
CA PHE A 80 4.64 -7.87 7.24
C PHE A 80 5.99 -7.42 7.78
N ARG A 81 7.04 -8.25 7.60
CA ARG A 81 8.41 -7.86 7.95
C ARG A 81 8.87 -6.62 7.19
N ALA A 82 8.59 -6.56 5.89
CA ALA A 82 8.88 -5.37 5.10
C ALA A 82 8.09 -4.16 5.61
N ALA A 83 6.78 -4.27 5.80
CA ALA A 83 5.96 -3.18 6.31
C ALA A 83 6.51 -2.60 7.63
N HIS A 84 6.86 -3.45 8.59
CA HIS A 84 7.46 -3.03 9.86
C HIS A 84 8.87 -2.45 9.74
N LEU A 85 9.69 -2.97 8.82
CA LEU A 85 11.01 -2.41 8.56
C LEU A 85 10.89 -0.95 8.10
N PHE A 86 9.88 -0.66 7.29
CA PHE A 86 9.57 0.67 6.76
C PHE A 86 8.81 1.60 7.71
N GLU A 87 8.36 1.12 8.87
CA GLU A 87 7.87 1.99 9.95
C GLU A 87 9.01 2.79 10.60
N ARG A 88 10.26 2.31 10.48
CA ARG A 88 11.43 3.04 10.96
C ARG A 88 11.76 4.18 10.00
N ARG A 89 11.56 5.42 10.44
CA ARG A 89 11.86 6.66 9.70
C ARG A 89 13.22 6.65 8.96
N PRO A 90 14.37 6.29 9.57
CA PRO A 90 15.64 6.32 8.85
C PRO A 90 15.68 5.32 7.69
N VAL A 91 15.04 4.16 7.82
CA VAL A 91 14.97 3.16 6.75
C VAL A 91 14.07 3.66 5.61
N ALA A 92 12.92 4.23 5.94
CA ALA A 92 12.03 4.82 4.95
C ALA A 92 12.69 5.97 4.18
N LEU A 93 13.37 6.89 4.89
CA LEU A 93 14.08 8.01 4.27
C LEU A 93 15.25 7.53 3.40
N GLY A 94 16.06 6.59 3.91
CA GLY A 94 17.18 6.02 3.14
C GLY A 94 16.71 5.32 1.86
N TYR A 95 15.59 4.61 1.93
CA TYR A 95 14.98 3.99 0.76
C TYR A 95 14.41 5.00 -0.23
N LEU A 96 13.71 6.04 0.23
CA LEU A 96 13.22 7.10 -0.65
C LEU A 96 14.38 7.82 -1.35
N ALA A 97 15.48 8.05 -0.63
CA ALA A 97 16.71 8.59 -1.23
C ALA A 97 17.29 7.64 -2.29
N ALA A 98 17.32 6.34 -2.04
CA ALA A 98 17.76 5.35 -3.03
C ALA A 98 16.86 5.31 -4.28
N VAL A 99 15.55 5.39 -4.11
CA VAL A 99 14.58 5.48 -5.23
C VAL A 99 14.80 6.78 -6.02
N ALA A 100 15.01 7.91 -5.33
CA ALA A 100 15.32 9.19 -5.98
C ALA A 100 16.62 9.10 -6.77
N LEU A 101 17.67 8.50 -6.21
CA LEU A 101 18.95 8.27 -6.89
C LEU A 101 18.77 7.39 -8.13
N CYS A 102 18.01 6.29 -8.04
CA CYS A 102 17.70 5.46 -9.20
C CYS A 102 16.93 6.21 -10.29
N SER A 103 16.15 7.24 -9.92
CA SER A 103 15.44 8.09 -10.88
C SER A 103 16.37 8.99 -11.68
N LEU A 104 17.52 9.36 -11.13
CA LEU A 104 18.56 10.09 -11.87
C LEU A 104 19.25 9.20 -12.92
N LEU A 105 19.20 7.88 -12.76
CA LEU A 105 19.82 6.91 -13.67
C LEU A 105 18.89 6.51 -14.84
N TYR A 106 17.68 7.06 -14.93
CA TYR A 106 16.68 6.65 -15.93
C TYR A 106 17.14 6.81 -17.39
N ALA A 107 17.95 7.84 -17.67
CA ALA A 107 18.45 8.12 -19.01
C ALA A 107 19.50 7.11 -19.49
N ASP A 108 20.22 6.47 -18.56
CA ASP A 108 21.23 5.47 -18.87
C ASP A 108 20.58 4.10 -19.15
N PRO A 109 21.01 3.35 -20.20
CA PRO A 109 20.42 2.05 -20.54
C PRO A 109 20.50 1.02 -19.40
N VAL A 110 21.59 0.99 -18.65
CA VAL A 110 21.77 0.07 -17.51
C VAL A 110 21.03 0.64 -16.28
N GLY A 111 21.15 1.94 -16.06
CA GLY A 111 20.45 2.72 -15.05
C GLY A 111 18.94 2.55 -15.07
N ARG A 112 18.36 2.38 -16.27
CA ARG A 112 16.93 2.11 -16.46
C ARG A 112 16.46 0.83 -15.76
N TYR A 113 17.27 -0.23 -15.71
CA TYR A 113 16.92 -1.44 -14.97
C TYR A 113 16.88 -1.19 -13.46
N PHE A 114 17.81 -0.39 -12.92
CA PHE A 114 17.77 0.02 -11.52
C PHE A 114 16.52 0.86 -11.21
N TRP A 115 16.16 1.78 -12.09
CA TRP A 115 14.92 2.54 -11.98
C TRP A 115 13.69 1.63 -11.99
N VAL A 116 13.61 0.68 -12.92
CA VAL A 116 12.49 -0.29 -12.98
C VAL A 116 12.41 -1.10 -11.70
N GLY A 117 13.54 -1.61 -11.20
CA GLY A 117 13.61 -2.34 -9.94
C GLY A 117 13.14 -1.50 -8.75
N ALA A 118 13.53 -0.22 -8.70
CA ALA A 118 13.07 0.72 -7.67
C ALA A 118 11.54 0.91 -7.71
N GLN A 119 10.95 1.11 -8.89
CA GLN A 119 9.49 1.24 -9.03
C GLN A 119 8.73 -0.05 -8.67
N LEU A 120 9.24 -1.22 -9.08
CA LEU A 120 8.66 -2.51 -8.69
C LEU A 120 8.72 -2.72 -7.17
N SER A 121 9.81 -2.29 -6.54
CA SER A 121 9.94 -2.36 -5.07
C SER A 121 8.92 -1.45 -4.38
N LEU A 122 8.62 -0.25 -4.91
CA LEU A 122 7.57 0.63 -4.38
C LEU A 122 6.19 -0.03 -4.46
N VAL A 123 5.86 -0.64 -5.61
CA VAL A 123 4.61 -1.38 -5.79
C VAL A 123 4.51 -2.54 -4.80
N TYR A 124 5.61 -3.28 -4.60
CA TYR A 124 5.68 -4.34 -3.61
C TYR A 124 5.45 -3.82 -2.18
N LEU A 125 6.10 -2.71 -1.79
CA LEU A 125 5.91 -2.07 -0.48
C LEU A 125 4.46 -1.65 -0.27
N MET A 126 3.84 -1.02 -1.26
CA MET A 126 2.43 -0.64 -1.23
C MET A 126 1.54 -1.87 -0.97
N PHE A 127 1.72 -2.96 -1.72
CA PHE A 127 0.95 -4.19 -1.49
C PHE A 127 1.26 -4.83 -0.15
N ALA A 128 2.51 -4.80 0.31
CA ALA A 128 2.88 -5.29 1.62
C ALA A 128 2.15 -4.53 2.72
N TYR A 129 2.07 -3.20 2.62
CA TYR A 129 1.36 -2.33 3.56
C TYR A 129 -0.15 -2.56 3.54
N VAL A 130 -0.77 -2.60 2.34
CA VAL A 130 -2.21 -2.89 2.20
C VAL A 130 -2.55 -4.29 2.73
N THR A 131 -1.72 -5.29 2.45
CA THR A 131 -1.92 -6.66 2.96
C THR A 131 -1.76 -6.70 4.49
N HIS A 132 -0.74 -6.01 5.00
CA HIS A 132 -0.48 -5.92 6.43
C HIS A 132 -1.67 -5.32 7.18
N GLN A 133 -2.20 -4.19 6.73
CA GLN A 133 -3.33 -3.56 7.40
C GLN A 133 -4.60 -4.41 7.36
N ARG A 134 -4.87 -5.11 6.26
CA ARG A 134 -6.04 -6.01 6.16
C ARG A 134 -5.96 -7.20 7.12
N LEU A 135 -4.74 -7.71 7.36
CA LEU A 135 -4.49 -8.87 8.21
C LEU A 135 -3.87 -8.49 9.56
N GLN A 136 -3.91 -7.20 9.91
CA GLN A 136 -3.27 -6.66 11.10
C GLN A 136 -3.70 -7.36 12.41
N PRO A 137 -4.98 -7.74 12.60
CA PRO A 137 -5.40 -8.47 13.80
C PRO A 137 -4.67 -9.81 14.00
N TRP A 138 -4.22 -10.43 12.91
CA TRP A 138 -3.52 -11.71 12.89
C TRP A 138 -2.00 -11.56 12.74
N CYS A 139 -1.46 -10.33 12.72
CA CYS A 139 -0.03 -10.11 12.63
C CYS A 139 0.66 -10.42 13.99
N PRO A 140 1.66 -11.33 14.05
CA PRO A 140 2.32 -11.71 15.30
C PRO A 140 3.02 -10.56 16.03
N ARG A 141 3.45 -9.52 15.29
CA ARG A 141 4.16 -8.36 15.83
C ARG A 141 3.23 -7.23 16.29
N CYS A 142 2.05 -7.11 15.69
CA CYS A 142 1.12 -6.03 16.01
C CYS A 142 0.18 -6.33 17.18
N ARG A 143 0.15 -7.58 17.67
CA ARG A 143 -0.63 -8.10 18.81
C ARG A 143 -1.83 -7.18 19.19
N HIS A 144 -3.02 -7.50 18.67
CA HIS A 144 -4.33 -6.83 18.88
C HIS A 144 -4.76 -5.74 17.88
N GLY A 145 -4.16 -5.67 16.68
CA GLY A 145 -4.80 -5.00 15.55
C GLY A 145 -5.18 -3.53 15.77
N GLY A 146 -4.23 -2.64 16.02
CA GLY A 146 -4.36 -1.19 15.78
C GLY A 146 -5.45 -0.46 16.59
N GLN A 147 -5.03 0.27 17.64
CA GLN A 147 -5.86 1.13 18.51
C GLN A 147 -7.28 0.61 18.76
N GLU A 148 -7.37 -0.26 19.77
CA GLU A 148 -8.62 -0.49 20.49
C GLU A 148 -9.25 0.86 20.81
N HIS A 149 -10.33 1.22 20.10
CA HIS A 149 -11.25 2.20 20.64
C HIS A 149 -11.78 1.55 21.89
N ALA A 150 -11.53 2.15 23.06
CA ALA A 150 -12.08 1.69 24.32
C ALA A 150 -13.55 1.38 24.08
N ALA A 151 -13.94 0.13 24.31
CA ALA A 151 -15.33 -0.25 24.22
C ALA A 151 -16.13 0.75 25.07
N PRO A 152 -17.24 1.30 24.56
CA PRO A 152 -18.09 2.14 25.40
C PRO A 152 -18.40 1.34 26.67
N ALA A 153 -18.13 1.96 27.83
CA ALA A 153 -18.28 1.32 29.12
C ALA A 153 -19.66 0.66 29.18
N THR A 154 -19.69 -0.65 29.46
CA THR A 154 -20.95 -1.39 29.65
C THR A 154 -21.75 -0.63 30.71
N PRO A 155 -22.98 -0.16 30.41
CA PRO A 155 -23.77 0.55 31.39
C PRO A 155 -23.99 -0.37 32.59
N THR A 156 -23.68 0.13 33.78
CA THR A 156 -23.88 -0.61 35.03
C THR A 156 -25.37 -0.92 35.18
N PRO A 157 -25.77 -2.18 35.39
CA PRO A 157 -27.18 -2.50 35.60
C PRO A 157 -27.68 -1.79 36.85
N ILE A 158 -28.76 -1.01 36.70
CA ILE A 158 -29.42 -0.35 37.82
C ILE A 158 -30.27 -1.44 38.50
N LEU A 159 -29.87 -1.87 39.70
CA LEU A 159 -30.70 -2.74 40.53
C LEU A 159 -31.88 -1.90 41.05
N THR A 160 -33.03 -2.01 40.37
CA THR A 160 -34.30 -1.54 40.91
C THR A 160 -34.73 -2.46 42.04
N THR A 161 -34.46 -2.04 43.28
CA THR A 161 -35.10 -2.62 44.47
C THR A 161 -36.54 -2.12 44.54
N THR A 162 -37.49 -3.00 44.25
CA THR A 162 -38.92 -2.85 44.58
C THR A 162 -39.23 -3.58 45.86
#